data_AF-A0A024H666-F1
#
_entry.id   AF-A0A024H666-F1
#
_cell.length_a   1.000
_cell.length_b   1.000
_cell.length_c   1.000
_cell.angle_alpha   90.00
_cell.angle_beta   90.00
_cell.angle_gamma   90.00
#
_symmetry.space_group_name_H-M   'P 1'
#
loop_
_entity.id
_entity.type
_entity.pdbx_description
1 polymer ?
#
loop_
_entity_poly.entity_id
_entity_poly.type
_entity_poly.pdbx_seq_one_letter_code
_entity_poly.pdbx_strand_id
1 'polypeptide(L)'
;MTDTFIQDQWHRLPSTVTQWLIDNPGCMILPRTLSAEISAATGHPLNQDPHGETALGQEDVDFIRRKSHEAETAKPDAGYTFFDSVQP
;
A
#
# COMPACT_ATOMS: atom_id res chain seq x y z
N MET A 1 10.48 -8.41 -16.33
CA MET A 1 10.84 -8.64 -14.92
C MET A 1 10.00 -7.67 -14.15
N THR A 2 8.90 -8.15 -13.57
CA THR A 2 8.09 -7.36 -12.64
C THR A 2 8.93 -7.21 -11.37
N ASP A 3 9.08 -5.97 -10.93
CA ASP A 3 9.91 -5.62 -9.79
C ASP A 3 9.11 -5.89 -8.50
N THR A 4 9.67 -6.65 -7.56
CA THR A 4 9.05 -7.01 -6.26
C THR A 4 9.58 -6.12 -5.13
N PHE A 5 9.85 -4.85 -5.43
CA PHE A 5 10.59 -3.97 -4.54
C PHE A 5 9.84 -3.70 -3.24
N ILE A 6 8.52 -3.46 -3.31
CA ILE A 6 7.71 -3.19 -2.13
C ILE A 6 7.67 -4.42 -1.23
N GLN A 7 7.50 -5.59 -1.81
CA GLN A 7 7.51 -6.84 -1.06
C GLN A 7 8.85 -7.05 -0.32
N ASP A 8 9.97 -6.86 -1.01
CA ASP A 8 11.31 -7.09 -0.44
C ASP A 8 11.68 -6.06 0.65
N GLN A 9 11.22 -4.82 0.50
CA GLN A 9 11.56 -3.74 1.43
C GLN A 9 10.48 -3.48 2.48
N TRP A 10 9.36 -4.21 2.48
CA TRP A 10 8.19 -3.94 3.32
C TRP A 10 8.52 -3.70 4.80
N HIS A 11 9.40 -4.52 5.37
CA HIS A 11 9.81 -4.42 6.77
C HIS A 11 10.67 -3.18 7.11
N ARG A 12 11.23 -2.53 6.11
CA ARG A 12 12.07 -1.34 6.24
C ARG A 12 11.29 -0.06 5.93
N LEU A 13 10.08 -0.19 5.39
CA LEU A 13 9.25 0.96 5.06
C LEU A 13 8.71 1.62 6.34
N PRO A 14 8.64 2.96 6.39
CA PRO A 14 8.01 3.67 7.49
C PRO A 14 6.55 3.25 7.66
N SER A 15 6.05 3.24 8.90
CA SER A 15 4.66 2.89 9.20
C SER A 15 3.65 3.76 8.45
N THR A 16 3.96 5.04 8.24
CA THR A 16 3.13 5.95 7.45
C THR A 16 2.97 5.48 6.00
N VAL A 17 4.05 4.97 5.40
CA VAL A 17 4.02 4.47 4.02
C VAL A 17 3.26 3.16 3.94
N THR A 18 3.56 2.20 4.82
CA THR A 18 2.87 0.90 4.81
C THR A 18 1.38 1.04 5.09
N GLN A 19 0.99 1.93 5.99
CA GLN A 19 -0.41 2.26 6.25
C GLN A 19 -1.08 2.85 5.01
N TRP A 20 -0.45 3.82 4.35
CA TRP A 20 -1.01 4.40 3.12
C TRP A 20 -1.19 3.36 2.02
N LEU A 21 -0.23 2.45 1.84
CA LEU A 21 -0.32 1.36 0.86
C LEU A 21 -1.47 0.40 1.19
N ILE A 22 -1.64 0.05 2.47
CA ILE A 22 -2.77 -0.76 2.96
C ILE A 22 -4.10 -0.06 2.67
N ASP A 23 -4.20 1.25 2.90
CA ASP A 23 -5.42 2.01 2.64
C ASP A 23 -5.69 2.22 1.14
N ASN A 24 -4.68 2.02 0.28
CA ASN A 24 -4.77 2.22 -1.18
C ASN A 24 -4.25 0.99 -1.97
N PRO A 25 -4.86 -0.20 -1.82
CA PRO A 25 -4.30 -1.45 -2.34
C PRO A 25 -4.39 -1.61 -3.86
N GLY A 26 -5.11 -0.72 -4.55
CA GLY A 26 -5.16 -0.65 -6.01
C GLY A 26 -4.14 0.31 -6.64
N CYS A 27 -3.28 0.92 -5.83
CA CYS A 27 -2.31 1.90 -6.30
C CYS A 27 -1.31 1.24 -7.28
N MET A 28 -1.27 1.74 -8.51
CA MET A 28 -0.27 1.32 -9.51
C MET A 28 0.87 2.33 -9.67
N ILE A 29 0.67 3.57 -9.20
CA ILE A 29 1.62 4.68 -9.33
C ILE A 29 1.75 5.34 -7.97
N LEU A 30 2.96 5.27 -7.41
CA LEU A 30 3.29 5.93 -6.16
C LEU A 30 3.43 7.44 -6.37
N PRO A 31 2.73 8.26 -5.59
CA PRO A 31 2.98 9.68 -5.51
C PRO A 31 4.43 9.98 -5.12
N ARG A 32 5.00 11.03 -5.69
CA ARG A 32 6.39 11.48 -5.44
C ARG A 32 6.78 11.53 -3.97
N THR A 33 5.88 11.98 -3.09
CA THR A 33 6.14 12.07 -1.65
C THR A 33 6.43 10.70 -1.05
N LEU A 34 5.63 9.67 -1.40
CA LEU A 34 5.85 8.32 -0.91
C LEU A 34 7.09 7.69 -1.54
N SER A 35 7.34 7.93 -2.82
CA SER A 35 8.59 7.50 -3.45
C SER A 35 9.82 8.06 -2.72
N ALA A 36 9.80 9.35 -2.36
CA ALA A 36 10.91 9.96 -1.62
C ALA A 36 11.10 9.32 -0.22
N GLU A 37 10.03 9.09 0.52
CA GLU A 37 10.06 8.45 1.84
C GLU A 37 10.60 7.01 1.75
N ILE A 38 10.16 6.25 0.75
CA ILE A 38 10.63 4.88 0.50
C ILE A 38 12.11 4.88 0.14
N SER A 39 12.55 5.77 -0.76
CA SER A 39 13.97 5.87 -1.11
C SER A 39 14.84 6.29 0.08
N ALA A 40 14.36 7.19 0.93
CA ALA A 40 15.06 7.58 2.15
C ALA A 40 15.19 6.41 3.15
N ALA A 41 14.12 5.61 3.31
CA ALA A 41 14.11 4.48 4.25
C ALA A 41 14.93 3.28 3.75
N THR A 42 14.91 3.01 2.45
CA THR A 42 15.58 1.85 1.84
C THR A 42 17.01 2.14 1.40
N GLY A 43 17.38 3.41 1.25
CA GLY A 43 18.66 3.85 0.69
C GLY A 43 18.80 3.59 -0.81
N HIS A 44 17.73 3.15 -1.49
CA HIS A 44 17.72 2.84 -2.91
C HIS A 44 16.82 3.84 -3.65
N PRO A 45 17.32 4.51 -4.71
CA PRO A 45 16.48 5.36 -5.54
C PRO A 45 15.44 4.47 -6.23
N LEU A 46 14.17 4.78 -6.03
CA LEU A 46 13.10 4.19 -6.82
C LEU A 46 13.24 4.65 -8.27
N ASN A 47 12.80 3.81 -9.21
CA ASN A 47 12.77 4.19 -10.62
C ASN A 47 11.67 5.25 -10.83
N GLN A 48 12.04 6.50 -10.64
CA GLN A 48 11.15 7.63 -10.75
C GLN A 48 11.03 8.07 -12.21
N ASP A 49 9.80 8.26 -12.67
CA ASP A 49 9.51 8.91 -13.94
C ASP A 49 9.95 10.40 -13.88
N PRO A 50 10.00 11.14 -15.01
CA PRO A 50 10.32 12.58 -15.02
C PRO A 50 9.48 13.46 -14.06
N HIS A 51 8.28 13.02 -13.65
CA HIS A 51 7.45 13.72 -12.66
C HIS A 51 7.80 13.36 -11.19
N GLY A 52 8.63 12.33 -10.99
CA GLY A 52 9.04 11.83 -9.67
C GLY A 52 8.13 10.73 -9.13
N GLU A 53 7.22 10.18 -9.95
CA GLU A 53 6.31 9.11 -9.60
C GLU A 53 6.98 7.75 -9.84
N THR A 54 6.55 6.72 -9.13
CA THR A 54 7.09 5.37 -9.33
C THR A 54 5.98 4.40 -9.68
N ALA A 55 6.10 3.76 -10.85
CA ALA A 55 5.20 2.69 -11.24
C ALA A 55 5.50 1.43 -10.41
N LEU A 56 4.45 0.85 -9.83
CA LEU A 56 4.53 -0.44 -9.14
C LEU A 56 4.35 -1.58 -10.13
N GLY A 57 5.12 -2.65 -9.92
CA GLY A 57 4.89 -3.91 -10.61
C GLY A 57 3.59 -4.56 -10.16
N GLN A 58 3.00 -5.40 -11.02
CA GLN A 58 1.77 -6.14 -10.68
C GLN A 58 1.95 -7.00 -9.42
N GLU A 59 3.13 -7.57 -9.21
CA GLU A 59 3.46 -8.39 -8.04
C GLU A 59 3.45 -7.57 -6.74
N ASP A 60 3.99 -6.35 -6.76
CA ASP A 60 3.93 -5.42 -5.63
C ASP A 60 2.48 -5.02 -5.31
N VAL A 61 1.65 -4.78 -6.34
CA VAL A 61 0.22 -4.48 -6.16
C VAL A 61 -0.50 -5.66 -5.52
N ASP A 62 -0.26 -6.88 -5.98
CA ASP A 62 -0.89 -8.09 -5.43
C ASP A 62 -0.42 -8.35 -3.98
N PHE A 63 0.85 -8.08 -3.68
CA PHE A 63 1.37 -8.10 -2.32
C PHE A 63 0.66 -7.09 -1.42
N ILE A 64 0.52 -5.83 -1.86
CA ILE A 64 -0.16 -4.78 -1.09
C ILE A 64 -1.63 -5.16 -0.83
N ARG A 65 -2.34 -5.71 -1.83
CA ARG A 65 -3.71 -6.22 -1.66
C ARG A 65 -3.80 -7.28 -0.59
N ARG A 66 -2.86 -8.22 -0.56
CA ARG A 66 -2.79 -9.24 0.49
C ARG A 66 -2.56 -8.60 1.86
N LYS A 67 -1.64 -7.65 1.98
CA LYS A 67 -1.38 -6.92 3.24
C LYS A 67 -2.62 -6.16 3.72
N SER A 68 -3.37 -5.54 2.81
CA SER A 68 -4.63 -4.87 3.12
C SER A 68 -5.64 -5.84 3.71
N HIS A 69 -5.84 -6.98 3.06
CA HIS A 69 -6.79 -7.98 3.54
C HIS A 69 -6.39 -8.57 4.92
N GLU A 70 -5.09 -8.79 5.15
CA GLU A 70 -4.57 -9.15 6.47
C GLU A 70 -4.85 -8.07 7.53
N ALA A 71 -4.76 -6.79 7.18
CA ALA A 71 -5.06 -5.68 8.10
C ALA A 71 -6.55 -5.56 8.42
N GLU A 72 -7.43 -5.84 7.44
CA GLU A 72 -8.88 -5.88 7.65
C GLU A 72 -9.29 -7.02 8.58
N THR A 73 -8.73 -8.22 8.39
CA THR A 73 -9.02 -9.39 9.24
C THR A 73 -8.44 -9.27 10.65
N ALA A 74 -7.38 -8.48 10.84
CA ALA A 74 -6.80 -8.19 12.15
C ALA A 74 -7.57 -7.13 12.95
N LYS A 75 -8.47 -6.36 12.30
CA LYS A 75 -9.35 -5.44 13.00
C LYS A 75 -10.42 -6.28 13.72
N PRO A 76 -10.52 -6.21 15.07
CA PRO A 76 -11.62 -6.88 15.75
C PRO A 76 -12.93 -6.32 15.18
N ASP A 77 -13.86 -7.24 14.90
CA ASP A 77 -15.21 -7.00 14.36
C ASP A 77 -15.91 -5.93 15.20
N ALA A 78 -15.69 -4.65 14.86
CA ALA A 78 -16.49 -3.56 15.37
C ALA A 78 -17.78 -3.62 14.55
N GLY A 79 -18.67 -4.51 15.00
CA GLY A 79 -19.95 -4.88 14.40
C GLY A 79 -20.53 -3.79 13.51
N TYR A 80 -20.32 -3.94 12.21
CA TYR A 80 -20.84 -3.03 11.21
C TYR A 80 -22.31 -3.38 10.98
N THR A 81 -23.20 -2.87 11.83
CA THR A 81 -24.65 -2.90 11.60
C THR A 81 -25.01 -1.82 10.58
N PHE A 82 -24.86 -2.14 9.29
CA PHE A 82 -25.29 -1.27 8.21
C PHE A 82 -26.68 -1.71 7.74
N PHE A 83 -27.68 -0.95 8.17
CA PHE A 83 -29.08 -0.95 7.71
C PHE A 83 -29.96 -2.16 8.07
N ASP A 84 -30.40 -2.22 9.34
CA ASP A 84 -31.68 -2.84 9.74
C ASP A 84 -32.66 -1.75 10.21
N SER A 85 -32.96 -0.79 9.34
CA SER A 85 -33.93 0.27 9.63
C SER A 85 -34.56 0.79 8.35
N VAL A 86 -35.45 -0.02 7.78
CA VAL A 86 -36.69 0.43 7.11
C VAL A 86 -37.68 -0.74 7.01
N GLN A 87 -38.36 -1.03 8.12
CA GLN A 87 -39.76 -1.49 8.13
C GLN A 87 -40.48 -0.50 9.08
N PRO A 88 -41.63 0.11 8.72
CA PRO A 88 -42.78 -0.49 8.04
C PRO A 88 -43.27 0.23 6.77
#